data_AF-A0A3D3CXX3-F1
#
_entry.id   AF-A0A3D3CXX3-F1
#
_cell.length_a   1.000
_cell.length_b   1.000
_cell.length_c   1.000
_cell.angle_alpha   90.00
_cell.angle_beta   90.00
_cell.angle_gamma   90.00
#
_symmetry.space_group_name_H-M   'P 1'
#
loop_
_entity.id
_entity.type
_entity.pdbx_description
1 polymer ?
#
loop_
_entity_poly.entity_id
_entity_poly.type
_entity_poly.pdbx_seq_one_letter_code
_entity_poly.pdbx_strand_id
1 'polypeptide(L)'
;MKSFFPFLLFSVYFISNAQTSDKRSFSGYSGSLSGKVIDSASGKPLPGASVYIADLKLGALSDESGNYRFANLPNGTYLVEAHAIG
;
A
#
# COMPACT_ATOMS: atom_id res chain seq x y z
N MET A 1 3.44 -2.39 -44.32
CA MET A 1 3.35 -0.92 -44.15
C MET A 1 2.02 -0.58 -43.47
N LYS A 2 2.08 -0.22 -42.18
CA LYS A 2 1.17 0.62 -41.36
C LYS A 2 -0.34 0.60 -41.68
N SER A 3 -1.10 -0.27 -41.01
CA SER A 3 -2.54 -0.07 -40.79
C SER A 3 -2.71 0.95 -39.66
N PHE A 4 -3.11 2.17 -40.03
CA PHE A 4 -3.36 3.30 -39.13
C PHE A 4 -4.85 3.27 -38.74
N PHE A 5 -5.16 2.59 -37.62
CA PHE A 5 -6.53 2.46 -37.12
C PHE A 5 -6.99 3.80 -36.50
N PRO A 6 -8.22 4.24 -36.76
CA PRO A 6 -8.68 5.58 -36.42
C PRO A 6 -8.84 5.75 -34.90
N PHE A 7 -8.35 6.89 -34.41
CA PHE A 7 -8.36 7.33 -33.02
C PHE A 7 -9.81 7.53 -32.57
N LEU A 8 -10.38 6.53 -31.91
CA LEU A 8 -11.71 6.58 -31.33
C LEU A 8 -11.65 7.57 -30.15
N LEU A 9 -12.27 8.75 -30.32
CA LEU A 9 -12.43 9.74 -29.28
C LEU A 9 -13.25 9.14 -28.13
N PHE A 10 -12.56 8.60 -27.12
CA PHE A 10 -13.16 8.27 -25.84
C PHE A 10 -13.47 9.59 -25.12
N SER A 11 -14.71 10.05 -25.23
CA SER A 11 -15.23 11.16 -24.45
C SER A 11 -15.27 10.75 -22.98
N VAL A 12 -14.28 11.16 -22.19
CA VAL A 12 -14.31 10.98 -20.73
C VAL A 12 -15.14 12.11 -20.13
N TYR A 13 -16.32 11.78 -19.61
CA TYR A 13 -17.15 12.69 -18.84
C TYR A 13 -16.66 12.67 -17.38
N PHE A 14 -15.86 13.66 -16.99
CA PHE A 14 -15.46 13.85 -15.58
C PHE A 14 -16.59 14.57 -14.84
N ILE A 15 -17.42 13.83 -14.11
CA ILE A 15 -18.33 14.42 -13.12
C ILE A 15 -17.48 14.69 -11.87
N SER A 16 -16.97 15.91 -11.73
CA SER A 16 -16.37 16.37 -10.47
C SER A 16 -17.46 16.58 -9.43
N ASN A 17 -17.51 15.70 -8.42
CA ASN A 17 -18.18 16.02 -7.16
C ASN A 17 -17.18 16.80 -6.30
N ALA A 18 -17.48 18.07 -6.02
CA ALA A 18 -16.66 18.89 -5.13
C ALA A 18 -16.81 18.38 -3.69
N GLN A 19 -15.80 17.66 -3.19
CA GLN A 19 -15.66 17.41 -1.77
C GLN A 19 -14.89 18.55 -1.13
N THR A 20 -15.60 19.61 -0.78
CA THR A 20 -15.16 20.53 0.27
C THR A 20 -15.55 19.93 1.61
N SER A 21 -14.57 19.43 2.38
CA SER A 21 -14.60 19.50 3.86
C SER A 21 -13.30 18.98 4.46
N ASP A 22 -12.60 19.93 5.09
CA ASP A 22 -11.68 19.83 6.21
C ASP A 22 -10.30 19.17 6.09
N LYS A 23 -9.30 20.04 5.89
CA LYS A 23 -7.89 19.80 6.23
C LYS A 23 -7.60 20.23 7.67
N ARG A 24 -8.10 19.56 8.71
CA ARG A 24 -7.52 19.65 10.09
C ARG A 24 -7.82 18.43 10.95
N SER A 25 -7.15 17.32 10.66
CA SER A 25 -6.86 16.32 11.68
C SER A 25 -5.36 16.04 11.66
N PHE A 26 -4.58 16.99 12.19
CA PHE A 26 -3.19 16.71 12.60
C PHE A 26 -3.25 16.06 13.98
N SER A 27 -3.83 14.86 14.04
CA SER A 27 -3.68 14.00 15.21
C SER A 27 -2.27 13.44 15.13
N GLY A 28 -1.39 13.87 16.02
CA GLY A 28 -0.07 13.26 16.20
C GLY A 28 -0.27 11.76 16.37
N TYR A 29 0.28 10.98 15.42
CA TYR A 29 0.12 9.53 15.26
C TYR A 29 -1.32 9.06 14.97
N SER A 30 -1.58 8.74 13.69
CA SER A 30 -2.86 8.14 13.23
C SER A 30 -2.71 7.27 11.99
N GLY A 31 -1.50 7.06 11.47
CA GLY A 31 -1.27 6.16 10.35
C GLY A 31 -1.40 4.71 10.78
N SER A 32 -2.16 3.91 10.04
CA SER A 32 -2.11 2.45 10.15
C SER A 32 -1.63 1.92 8.81
N LEU A 33 -0.58 1.11 8.83
CA LEU A 33 -0.12 0.38 7.65
C LEU A 33 -0.52 -1.08 7.83
N SER A 34 -1.31 -1.59 6.91
CA SER A 34 -1.67 -3.01 6.89
C SER A 34 -1.60 -3.53 5.47
N GLY A 35 -1.28 -4.80 5.33
CA GLY A 35 -1.14 -5.45 4.05
C GLY A 35 -0.97 -6.94 4.17
N LYS A 36 -0.73 -7.60 3.04
CA LYS A 36 -0.48 -9.03 2.96
C LYS A 36 0.84 -9.30 2.24
N VAL A 37 1.64 -10.18 2.82
CA VAL A 37 2.86 -10.72 2.22
C VAL A 37 2.52 -12.03 1.53
N ILE A 38 2.77 -12.08 0.23
CA ILE A 38 2.58 -13.26 -0.61
C ILE A 38 3.88 -13.57 -1.35
N ASP A 39 4.10 -14.86 -1.62
CA ASP A 39 5.16 -15.31 -2.50
C ASP A 39 4.81 -15.00 -3.95
N SER A 40 5.73 -14.35 -4.67
CA SER A 40 5.46 -13.90 -6.04
C SER A 40 5.38 -15.05 -7.06
N ALA A 41 5.98 -16.20 -6.78
CA ALA A 41 6.04 -17.33 -7.71
C ALA A 41 4.82 -18.25 -7.57
N SER A 42 4.40 -18.51 -6.34
CA SER A 42 3.32 -19.44 -5.97
C SER A 42 2.01 -18.75 -5.60
N GLY A 43 2.03 -17.44 -5.32
CA GLY A 43 0.87 -16.68 -4.85
C GLY A 43 0.41 -17.05 -3.43
N LYS A 44 1.19 -17.87 -2.72
CA LYS A 44 0.84 -18.33 -1.37
C LYS A 44 1.16 -17.27 -0.32
N PRO A 45 0.36 -17.15 0.75
CA PRO A 45 0.70 -16.28 1.87
C PRO A 45 1.99 -16.78 2.53
N LEU A 46 2.84 -15.83 2.94
CA LEU A 46 4.10 -16.12 3.64
C LEU A 46 3.93 -15.80 5.12
N PRO A 47 3.72 -16.80 5.99
CA PRO A 47 3.68 -16.60 7.42
C PRO A 47 5.08 -16.40 8.00
N GLY A 48 5.19 -15.54 9.03
CA GLY A 48 6.47 -15.25 9.67
C GLY A 48 7.42 -14.39 8.83
N ALA A 49 6.96 -13.78 7.74
CA ALA A 49 7.72 -12.78 7.02
C ALA A 49 7.92 -11.55 7.91
N SER A 50 9.17 -11.11 8.01
CA SER A 50 9.58 -9.93 8.76
C SER A 50 9.38 -8.69 7.90
N VAL A 51 8.44 -7.84 8.28
CA VAL A 51 8.25 -6.52 7.70
C VAL A 51 8.91 -5.51 8.63
N TYR A 52 9.81 -4.69 8.11
CA TYR A 52 10.60 -3.74 8.87
C TYR A 52 10.49 -2.33 8.27
N ILE A 53 10.35 -1.34 9.14
CA ILE A 53 10.32 0.08 8.78
C ILE A 53 11.59 0.70 9.36
N ALA A 54 12.60 0.91 8.52
CA ALA A 54 13.93 1.35 8.95
C ALA A 54 13.90 2.73 9.65
N ASP A 55 13.09 3.66 9.11
CA ASP A 55 12.96 5.02 9.64
C ASP A 55 12.40 5.05 11.06
N LEU A 56 11.48 4.13 11.39
CA LEU A 56 10.83 4.06 12.70
C LEU A 56 11.44 2.98 13.61
N LYS A 57 12.36 2.17 13.07
CA LYS A 57 12.91 0.98 13.72
C LYS A 57 11.83 0.02 14.24
N LEU A 58 10.71 -0.05 13.52
CA LEU A 58 9.56 -0.90 13.86
C LEU A 58 9.57 -2.14 12.98
N GLY A 59 9.37 -3.30 13.60
CA GLY A 59 9.19 -4.57 12.91
C GLY A 59 7.84 -5.20 13.24
N ALA A 60 7.25 -5.88 12.26
CA ALA A 60 6.07 -6.72 12.43
C ALA A 60 6.26 -8.03 11.67
N LEU A 61 5.76 -9.12 12.24
CA LEU A 61 5.72 -10.42 11.55
C LEU A 61 4.37 -10.59 10.88
N SER A 62 4.35 -11.20 9.70
CA SER A 62 3.11 -11.63 9.07
C SER A 62 2.51 -12.85 9.78
N ASP A 63 1.17 -12.91 9.84
CA ASP A 63 0.40 -14.02 10.40
C ASP A 63 0.34 -15.24 9.46
N GLU A 64 -0.36 -16.30 9.86
CA GLU A 64 -0.59 -17.53 9.06
C GLU A 64 -1.20 -17.26 7.67
N SER A 65 -1.93 -16.17 7.53
CA SER A 65 -2.57 -15.71 6.28
C SER A 65 -1.74 -14.67 5.52
N GLY A 66 -0.51 -14.40 5.98
CA GLY A 66 0.43 -13.44 5.42
C GLY A 66 0.10 -11.98 5.78
N ASN A 67 -0.87 -11.71 6.65
CA ASN A 67 -1.24 -10.32 6.96
C ASN A 67 -0.31 -9.71 8.01
N TYR A 68 -0.02 -8.42 7.87
CA TYR A 68 0.72 -7.64 8.86
C TYR A 68 0.00 -6.33 9.15
N ARG A 69 0.25 -5.77 10.34
CA ARG A 69 -0.31 -4.47 10.74
C ARG A 69 0.66 -3.70 11.62
N PHE A 70 0.92 -2.45 11.25
CA PHE A 70 1.54 -1.42 12.07
C PHE A 70 0.48 -0.41 12.47
N ALA A 71 0.32 -0.23 13.78
CA ALA A 71 -0.55 0.80 14.33
C ALA A 71 0.27 2.02 14.74
N ASN A 72 -0.39 3.17 14.80
CA ASN A 72 0.16 4.39 15.39
C ASN A 72 1.41 4.93 14.68
N LEU A 73 1.45 4.82 13.35
CA LEU A 73 2.52 5.38 12.55
C LEU A 73 2.37 6.91 12.47
N PRO A 74 3.47 7.66 12.64
CA PRO A 74 3.48 9.08 12.33
C PRO A 74 3.18 9.29 10.84
N ASN A 75 2.70 10.48 10.49
CA ASN A 75 2.50 10.85 9.10
C ASN A 75 3.85 11.14 8.45
N GLY A 76 4.14 10.43 7.37
CA GLY A 76 5.40 10.56 6.67
C GLY A 76 5.53 9.55 5.55
N THR A 77 6.64 9.63 4.83
CA THR A 77 7.07 8.60 3.88
C THR A 77 8.12 7.76 4.57
N TYR A 78 7.95 6.44 4.54
CA TYR A 78 8.87 5.50 5.16
C TYR A 78 9.28 4.43 4.15
N LEU A 79 10.52 3.97 4.26
CA LEU A 79 10.97 2.79 3.56
C LEU A 79 10.51 1.54 4.32
N VAL A 80 9.82 0.64 3.63
CA VAL A 80 9.35 -0.63 4.19
C VAL A 80 10.07 -1.77 3.48
N GLU A 81 10.73 -2.62 4.26
CA GLU A 81 11.46 -3.78 3.79
C GLU A 81 10.75 -5.05 4.29
N ALA A 82 10.53 -6.01 3.40
CA ALA A 82 9.92 -7.28 3.75
C ALA A 82 10.91 -8.41 3.45
N HIS A 83 11.25 -9.17 4.49
CA HIS A 83 12.15 -10.31 4.43
C HIS A 83 11.40 -11.56 4.89
N ALA A 84 11.23 -12.52 4.00
CA ALA A 84 10.79 -13.85 4.36
C ALA A 84 11.98 -14.79 4.35
N ILE A 85 12.05 -15.70 5.33
CA ILE A 85 12.94 -16.85 5.29
C ILE A 85 12.11 -17.97 4.65
N GLY A 86 12.34 -18.23 3.38
CA GLY A 86 11.57 -19.17 2.56
C GLY A 86 12.44 -19.83 1.53
#